data_AF-A0A011NMT9-F1
#
_entry.id   AF-A0A011NMT9-F1
#
_cell.length_a   1.000
_cell.length_b   1.000
_cell.length_c   1.000
_cell.angle_alpha   90.00
_cell.angle_beta   90.00
_cell.angle_gamma   90.00
#
_symmetry.space_group_name_H-M   'P 1'
#
loop_
_entity.id
_entity.type
_entity.pdbx_description
1 polymer ?
#
loop_
_entity_poly.entity_id
_entity_poly.type
_entity_poly.pdbx_seq_one_letter_code
_entity_poly.pdbx_strand_id
1 'polypeptide(L)'
;MYTSGTAGDARRRSSRQQLRFGSGLFEPHQRKDRPAAPIIGSSRHLPRHSRAMSRTLLLSLLILVSGPVAADSDPDPTAALAAIGDLGRLNGQALACRQTASASQAKTLMIRHAPKTRRYGEVFEERTSEAFLAQGRDVAACPSAEVLRGRLDDLSLRLQSLLPVGQPAAR
;
A
#
# COMPACT_ATOMS: atom_id res chain seq x y z
N MET A 1 47.39 25.53 -40.63
CA MET A 1 47.91 24.24 -40.10
C MET A 1 46.71 23.51 -39.50
N TYR A 2 46.00 22.66 -40.27
CA TYR A 2 46.14 21.17 -40.34
C TYR A 2 46.06 20.51 -38.94
N THR A 3 45.21 19.55 -38.56
CA THR A 3 44.10 18.69 -39.08
C THR A 3 43.41 18.08 -37.84
N SER A 4 42.08 17.95 -37.74
CA SER A 4 41.23 16.79 -38.11
C SER A 4 41.76 15.38 -37.77
N GLY A 5 40.95 14.60 -37.02
CA GLY A 5 40.97 13.12 -36.92
C GLY A 5 39.82 12.63 -36.01
N THR A 6 38.63 12.28 -36.52
CA THR A 6 38.13 10.94 -37.00
C THR A 6 38.18 9.85 -35.93
N ALA A 7 37.05 9.38 -35.36
CA ALA A 7 36.01 8.49 -35.93
C ALA A 7 36.48 7.06 -36.26
N GLY A 8 35.79 6.05 -35.72
CA GLY A 8 35.92 4.63 -36.09
C GLY A 8 35.86 3.71 -34.86
N ASP A 9 34.68 3.27 -34.40
CA ASP A 9 33.91 2.13 -34.93
C ASP A 9 34.58 0.76 -34.68
N ALA A 10 34.16 0.09 -33.60
CA ALA A 10 34.40 -1.33 -33.35
C ALA A 10 33.06 -2.05 -33.09
N ARG A 11 32.28 -2.19 -34.17
CA ARG A 11 31.84 -3.49 -34.71
C ARG A 11 31.54 -4.63 -33.69
N ARG A 12 30.24 -4.81 -33.43
CA ARG A 12 29.38 -5.94 -33.88
C ARG A 12 29.55 -7.35 -33.26
N ARG A 13 28.36 -7.93 -32.97
CA ARG A 13 27.99 -9.37 -32.86
C ARG A 13 28.40 -10.02 -31.52
N SER A 14 27.73 -11.00 -30.93
CA SER A 14 26.47 -11.71 -31.15
C SER A 14 26.54 -12.90 -30.18
N SER A 15 25.59 -13.05 -29.26
CA SER A 15 25.09 -14.34 -28.75
C SER A 15 24.03 -14.00 -27.69
N ARG A 16 22.72 -14.14 -27.96
CA ARG A 16 22.01 -15.42 -28.03
C ARG A 16 22.59 -16.42 -27.03
N GLN A 17 22.18 -16.30 -25.77
CA GLN A 17 22.01 -17.47 -24.93
C GLN A 17 20.54 -17.54 -24.51
N GLN A 18 19.77 -18.16 -25.39
CA GLN A 18 18.58 -18.90 -25.03
C GLN A 18 19.01 -20.09 -24.17
N LEU A 19 18.48 -20.19 -22.96
CA LEU A 19 18.27 -21.47 -22.27
C LEU A 19 16.86 -21.41 -21.68
N ARG A 20 15.92 -22.04 -22.40
CA ARG A 20 15.23 -23.29 -22.02
C ARG A 20 14.15 -23.06 -20.96
N PHE A 21 12.89 -22.96 -21.39
CA PHE A 21 11.94 -24.08 -21.48
C PHE A 21 11.65 -24.71 -20.12
N GLY A 22 10.56 -24.26 -19.52
CA GLY A 22 9.83 -24.94 -18.45
C GLY A 22 8.36 -24.94 -18.81
N SER A 23 7.98 -25.79 -19.77
CA SER A 23 6.60 -26.07 -20.13
C SER A 23 5.94 -26.84 -18.99
N GLY A 24 5.17 -26.14 -18.16
CA GLY A 24 4.20 -26.75 -17.25
C GLY A 24 2.82 -26.69 -17.89
N LEU A 25 2.48 -27.72 -18.68
CA LEU A 25 1.10 -28.09 -18.95
C LEU A 25 0.41 -28.31 -17.59
N PHE A 26 -0.64 -27.56 -17.30
CA PHE A 26 -1.66 -28.05 -16.37
C PHE A 26 -3.03 -27.93 -17.03
N GLU A 27 -3.59 -29.12 -17.22
CA GLU A 27 -4.80 -29.50 -17.92
C GLU A 27 -6.06 -28.77 -17.40
N PRO A 28 -6.96 -28.29 -18.27
CA PRO A 28 -8.28 -27.79 -17.89
C PRO A 28 -9.26 -28.95 -17.67
N HIS A 29 -9.52 -29.34 -16.43
CA HIS A 29 -10.58 -30.30 -16.10
C HIS A 29 -11.98 -29.63 -16.09
N GLN A 30 -12.61 -29.70 -17.26
CA GLN A 30 -13.99 -30.15 -17.51
C GLN A 30 -15.08 -29.86 -16.46
N ARG A 31 -16.02 -29.02 -16.91
CA ARG A 31 -17.49 -29.07 -16.72
C ARG A 31 -18.01 -30.47 -16.35
N LYS A 32 -18.83 -30.58 -15.30
CA LYS A 32 -19.78 -31.69 -15.16
C LYS A 32 -21.04 -31.31 -14.38
N ASP A 33 -22.11 -31.12 -15.14
CA ASP A 33 -23.50 -31.56 -14.94
C ASP A 33 -24.29 -31.17 -13.66
N ARG A 34 -25.36 -30.39 -13.88
CA ARG A 34 -26.59 -30.41 -13.05
C ARG A 34 -27.33 -31.72 -13.29
N PRO A 35 -28.12 -32.21 -12.32
CA PRO A 35 -29.57 -32.18 -12.51
C PRO A 35 -30.39 -31.80 -11.26
N ALA A 36 -31.67 -31.56 -11.50
CA ALA A 36 -32.69 -31.06 -10.59
C ALA A 36 -33.58 -32.17 -9.96
N ALA A 37 -34.28 -31.78 -8.87
CA ALA A 37 -35.55 -32.30 -8.32
C ALA A 37 -35.53 -33.66 -7.56
N PRO A 38 -36.41 -33.90 -6.54
CA PRO A 38 -37.87 -33.84 -6.68
C PRO A 38 -38.68 -33.14 -5.55
N ILE A 39 -39.94 -32.91 -5.89
CA ILE A 39 -41.08 -32.42 -5.08
C ILE A 39 -41.86 -33.63 -4.54
N ILE A 40 -41.99 -33.80 -3.21
CA ILE A 40 -43.02 -34.62 -2.51
C ILE A 40 -43.07 -34.07 -1.05
N GLY A 41 -44.16 -33.78 -0.35
CA GLY A 41 -45.59 -33.89 -0.64
C GLY A 41 -46.40 -33.39 0.57
N SER A 42 -47.62 -32.94 0.27
CA SER A 42 -48.86 -32.88 1.06
C SER A 42 -48.83 -33.38 2.52
N SER A 43 -49.30 -32.57 3.48
CA SER A 43 -50.71 -32.61 3.97
C SER A 43 -50.90 -32.07 5.39
N ARG A 44 -52.03 -31.34 5.55
CA ARG A 44 -52.93 -31.24 6.72
C ARG A 44 -52.70 -30.15 7.79
N HIS A 45 -53.73 -29.29 7.80
CA HIS A 45 -54.31 -28.40 8.80
C HIS A 45 -54.04 -28.61 10.31
N LEU A 46 -53.69 -27.47 10.95
CA LEU A 46 -54.19 -26.84 12.20
C LEU A 46 -54.15 -27.64 13.52
N PRO A 47 -53.74 -27.00 14.64
CA PRO A 47 -54.63 -26.03 15.29
C PRO A 47 -54.00 -24.68 15.64
N ARG A 48 -54.92 -23.71 15.67
CA ARG A 48 -54.78 -22.32 16.08
C ARG A 48 -54.71 -22.29 17.61
N HIS A 49 -53.53 -22.10 18.18
CA HIS A 49 -53.38 -21.76 19.60
C HIS A 49 -52.61 -20.46 19.78
N SER A 50 -53.37 -19.45 20.18
CA SER A 50 -52.94 -18.16 20.68
C SER A 50 -52.01 -18.31 21.89
N ARG A 51 -50.72 -17.97 21.73
CA ARG A 51 -49.85 -17.48 22.83
C ARG A 51 -48.92 -16.40 22.28
N ALA A 52 -49.50 -15.23 22.05
CA ALA A 52 -48.78 -14.00 21.74
C ALA A 52 -48.04 -13.49 23.00
N MET A 53 -47.01 -14.20 23.46
CA MET A 53 -46.13 -13.67 24.53
C MET A 53 -44.73 -14.31 24.61
N SER A 54 -44.25 -14.97 23.55
CA SER A 54 -42.87 -15.52 23.51
C SER A 54 -42.03 -15.05 22.32
N ARG A 55 -42.64 -14.34 21.36
CA ARG A 55 -41.93 -13.81 20.17
C ARG A 55 -41.36 -12.41 20.42
N THR A 56 -41.92 -11.67 21.37
CA THR A 56 -41.46 -10.33 21.77
C THR A 56 -40.17 -10.37 22.59
N LEU A 57 -39.98 -11.39 23.44
CA LEU A 57 -38.76 -11.54 24.25
C LEU A 57 -37.51 -11.89 23.41
N LEU A 58 -37.67 -12.62 22.31
CA LEU A 58 -36.55 -12.95 21.42
C LEU A 58 -36.07 -11.76 20.58
N LEU A 59 -36.97 -10.82 20.24
CA LEU A 59 -36.60 -9.61 19.49
C LEU A 59 -35.85 -8.60 20.37
N SER A 60 -36.16 -8.50 21.67
CA SER A 60 -35.47 -7.58 22.59
C SER A 60 -34.02 -7.97 22.86
N LEU A 61 -33.68 -9.27 22.80
CA LEU A 61 -32.30 -9.74 23.04
C LEU A 61 -31.35 -9.51 21.85
N LEU A 62 -31.89 -9.37 20.63
CA LEU A 62 -31.09 -9.11 19.42
C LEU A 62 -30.61 -7.66 19.27
N ILE A 63 -31.16 -6.72 20.06
CA ILE A 63 -30.85 -5.29 19.93
C ILE A 63 -29.59 -4.90 20.73
N LEU A 64 -29.16 -5.71 21.72
CA LEU A 64 -27.97 -5.41 22.53
C LEU A 64 -26.62 -5.73 21.88
N VAL A 65 -26.59 -6.29 20.66
CA VAL A 65 -25.34 -6.58 19.90
C VAL A 65 -25.11 -5.53 18.80
N SER A 66 -25.48 -4.28 19.05
CA SER A 66 -25.02 -3.16 18.23
C SER A 66 -23.88 -2.46 18.97
N GLY A 67 -22.68 -3.05 18.89
CA GLY A 67 -21.46 -2.35 19.32
C GLY A 67 -21.24 -1.10 18.47
N PRO A 68 -20.49 -0.10 18.98
CA PRO A 68 -20.21 1.10 18.21
C PRO A 68 -19.37 0.69 17.00
N VAL A 69 -19.91 0.89 15.80
CA VAL A 69 -19.06 1.04 14.61
C VAL A 69 -18.29 2.33 14.86
N ALA A 70 -16.98 2.22 15.11
CA ALA A 70 -16.12 3.38 14.99
C ALA A 70 -16.30 3.88 13.56
N ALA A 71 -16.77 5.11 13.39
CA ALA A 71 -16.77 5.73 12.08
C ALA A 71 -15.30 5.79 11.64
N ASP A 72 -14.91 4.95 10.69
CA ASP A 72 -13.66 5.08 9.96
C ASP A 72 -13.69 6.47 9.34
N SER A 73 -13.02 7.42 10.00
CA SER A 73 -12.79 8.72 9.41
C SER A 73 -11.82 8.48 8.28
N ASP A 74 -12.31 8.55 7.04
CA ASP A 74 -11.44 8.43 5.87
C ASP A 74 -10.28 9.41 6.05
N PRO A 75 -9.03 8.94 6.01
CA PRO A 75 -7.91 9.82 6.24
C PRO A 75 -7.90 10.94 5.20
N ASP A 76 -7.80 12.20 5.65
CA ASP A 76 -7.72 13.35 4.75
C ASP A 76 -6.58 13.11 3.74
N PRO A 77 -6.90 12.87 2.45
CA PRO A 77 -5.89 12.53 1.46
C PRO A 77 -4.84 13.62 1.31
N THR A 78 -5.20 14.88 1.59
CA THR A 78 -4.29 16.03 1.52
C THR A 78 -3.27 15.98 2.64
N ALA A 79 -3.72 15.80 3.89
CA ALA A 79 -2.83 15.63 5.04
C ALA A 79 -1.91 14.40 4.90
N ALA A 80 -2.45 13.29 4.39
CA ALA A 80 -1.67 12.08 4.15
C ALA A 80 -0.56 12.30 3.11
N LEU A 81 -0.88 12.94 1.97
CA LEU A 81 0.13 13.25 0.95
C LEU A 81 1.16 14.27 1.43
N ALA A 82 0.76 15.25 2.24
CA ALA A 82 1.69 16.17 2.86
C ALA A 82 2.69 15.42 3.76
N ALA A 83 2.22 14.48 4.59
CA ALA A 83 3.10 13.67 5.45
C ALA A 83 4.05 12.77 4.62
N ILE A 84 3.59 12.21 3.51
CA ILE A 84 4.46 11.47 2.57
C ILE A 84 5.48 12.39 1.89
N GLY A 85 5.09 13.62 1.58
CA GLY A 85 6.02 14.64 1.09
C GLY A 85 7.09 15.01 2.14
N ASP A 86 6.69 15.14 3.41
CA ASP A 86 7.61 15.36 4.54
C ASP A 86 8.61 14.20 4.66
N LEU A 87 8.13 12.97 4.48
CA LEU A 87 8.96 11.76 4.52
C LEU A 87 9.98 11.75 3.38
N GLY A 88 9.55 12.11 2.17
CA GLY A 88 10.43 12.29 1.01
C GLY A 88 11.51 13.33 1.28
N ARG A 89 11.16 14.50 1.85
CA ARG A 89 12.15 15.54 2.18
C ARG A 89 13.21 15.04 3.17
N LEU A 90 12.80 14.33 4.23
CA LEU A 90 13.75 13.78 5.20
C LEU A 90 14.66 12.71 4.59
N ASN A 91 14.13 11.87 3.67
CA ASN A 91 14.95 10.92 2.91
C ASN A 91 15.99 11.64 2.04
N GLY A 92 15.57 12.65 1.26
CA GLY A 92 16.47 13.42 0.41
C GLY A 92 17.60 14.09 1.20
N GLN A 93 17.28 14.70 2.34
CA GLN A 93 18.27 15.26 3.26
C GLN A 93 19.24 14.19 3.78
N ALA A 94 18.72 13.06 4.26
CA ALA A 94 19.54 11.97 4.76
C ALA A 94 20.51 11.42 3.70
N LEU A 95 20.04 11.27 2.45
CA LEU A 95 20.86 10.84 1.32
C LEU A 95 21.99 11.84 1.01
N ALA A 96 21.67 13.13 0.94
CA ALA A 96 22.66 14.18 0.68
C ALA A 96 23.73 14.23 1.78
N CYS A 97 23.32 13.97 3.02
CA CYS A 97 24.18 13.93 4.19
C CYS A 97 24.88 12.57 4.42
N ARG A 98 24.74 11.62 3.49
CA ARG A 98 25.31 10.24 3.59
C ARG A 98 24.87 9.46 4.83
N GLN A 99 23.73 9.80 5.41
CA GLN A 99 23.15 9.12 6.56
C GLN A 99 22.28 7.96 6.10
N THR A 100 22.93 6.87 5.71
CA THR A 100 22.29 5.70 5.09
C THR A 100 21.26 5.02 6.01
N ALA A 101 21.49 5.00 7.33
CA ALA A 101 20.54 4.46 8.30
C ALA A 101 19.21 5.24 8.29
N SER A 102 19.26 6.57 8.34
CA SER A 102 18.08 7.43 8.31
C SER A 102 17.35 7.36 6.96
N ALA A 103 18.09 7.32 5.85
CA ALA A 103 17.50 7.12 4.53
C ALA A 103 16.79 5.77 4.40
N SER A 104 17.36 4.70 4.97
CA SER A 104 16.73 3.38 5.02
C SER A 104 15.46 3.40 5.88
N GLN A 105 15.49 4.06 7.05
CA GLN A 105 14.33 4.19 7.92
C GLN A 105 13.18 4.90 7.20
N ALA A 106 13.47 6.00 6.49
CA ALA A 106 12.46 6.72 5.72
C ALA A 106 11.78 5.83 4.67
N LYS A 107 12.56 5.02 3.93
CA LYS A 107 12.02 4.05 2.97
C LYS A 107 11.18 2.96 3.63
N THR A 108 11.60 2.47 4.80
CA THR A 108 10.81 1.51 5.58
C THR A 108 9.46 2.09 6.00
N LEU A 109 9.42 3.36 6.43
CA LEU A 109 8.17 4.05 6.76
C LEU A 109 7.27 4.19 5.53
N MET A 110 7.84 4.53 4.36
CA MET A 110 7.10 4.61 3.10
C MET A 110 6.45 3.27 2.76
N ILE A 111 7.21 2.17 2.81
CA ILE A 111 6.71 0.82 2.53
C ILE A 111 5.62 0.39 3.52
N ARG A 112 5.76 0.79 4.79
CA ARG A 112 4.85 0.38 5.86
C ARG A 112 3.51 1.11 5.80
N HIS A 113 3.53 2.41 5.59
CA HIS A 113 2.35 3.27 5.78
C HIS A 113 1.70 3.71 4.46
N ALA A 114 2.48 3.97 3.41
CA ALA A 114 1.91 4.54 2.20
C ALA A 114 1.05 3.51 1.46
N PRO A 115 -0.18 3.88 1.05
CA PRO A 115 -0.94 3.07 0.11
C PRO A 115 -0.12 2.85 -1.17
N LYS A 116 -0.20 1.63 -1.74
CA LYS A 116 0.52 1.24 -2.95
C LYS A 116 -0.12 1.83 -4.22
N THR A 117 -0.23 3.15 -4.27
CA THR A 117 -0.72 3.89 -5.43
C THR A 117 0.39 4.76 -5.99
N ARG A 118 0.29 5.03 -7.29
CA ARG A 118 1.25 5.88 -8.01
C ARG A 118 1.41 7.26 -7.37
N ARG A 119 0.29 7.88 -6.96
CA ARG A 119 0.26 9.24 -6.42
C ARG A 119 1.14 9.41 -5.18
N TYR A 120 1.08 8.47 -4.23
CA TYR A 120 1.92 8.55 -3.02
C TYR A 120 3.41 8.33 -3.34
N GLY A 121 3.70 7.39 -4.26
CA GLY A 121 5.07 7.15 -4.73
C GLY A 121 5.67 8.37 -5.42
N GLU A 122 4.93 9.02 -6.32
CA GLU A 122 5.40 10.21 -7.03
C GLU A 122 5.72 11.36 -6.07
N VAL A 123 4.85 11.64 -5.09
CA VAL A 123 5.10 12.68 -4.09
C VAL A 123 6.35 12.36 -3.26
N PHE A 124 6.55 11.12 -2.85
CA PHE A 124 7.74 10.74 -2.08
C PHE A 124 9.04 10.93 -2.90
N GLU A 125 9.06 10.47 -4.14
CA GLU A 125 10.25 10.53 -5.01
C GLU A 125 10.57 11.97 -5.46
N GLU A 126 9.55 12.76 -5.79
CA GLU A 126 9.69 14.18 -6.13
C GLU A 126 10.32 14.94 -4.96
N ARG A 127 9.74 14.82 -3.76
CA ARG A 127 10.25 15.51 -2.56
C ARG A 127 11.61 15.01 -2.11
N THR A 128 11.92 13.73 -2.33
CA THR A 128 13.25 13.17 -2.10
C THR A 128 14.27 13.84 -3.02
N SER A 129 13.96 13.94 -4.31
CA SER A 129 14.85 14.53 -5.31
C SER A 129 15.09 16.01 -5.05
N GLU A 130 14.02 16.78 -4.78
CA GLU A 130 14.10 18.20 -4.41
C GLU A 130 15.00 18.42 -3.19
N ALA A 131 14.76 17.68 -2.11
CA ALA A 131 15.49 17.85 -0.87
C ALA A 131 16.95 17.39 -0.96
N PHE A 132 17.23 16.32 -1.73
CA PHE A 132 18.59 15.88 -2.00
C PHE A 132 19.39 16.98 -2.73
N LEU A 133 18.82 17.55 -3.78
CA LEU A 133 19.46 18.62 -4.55
C LEU A 133 19.62 19.90 -3.73
N ALA A 134 18.64 20.25 -2.88
CA ALA A 134 18.71 21.41 -2.02
C ALA A 134 19.78 21.25 -0.93
N GLN A 135 19.79 20.12 -0.20
CA GLN A 135 20.76 19.86 0.87
C GLN A 135 22.18 19.66 0.32
N GLY A 136 22.32 19.05 -0.86
CA GLY A 136 23.62 18.82 -1.49
C GLY A 136 24.39 20.11 -1.81
N ARG A 137 23.74 21.27 -1.84
CA ARG A 137 24.38 22.59 -2.01
C ARG A 137 25.09 23.07 -0.74
N ASP A 138 24.72 22.56 0.43
CA ASP A 138 25.32 22.91 1.72
C ASP A 138 25.44 21.67 2.62
N VAL A 139 26.46 20.86 2.33
CA VAL A 139 26.75 19.63 3.08
C VAL A 139 27.22 19.94 4.51
N ALA A 140 27.77 21.13 4.75
CA ALA A 140 28.21 21.55 6.09
C ALA A 140 27.02 21.78 7.04
N ALA A 141 25.86 22.14 6.50
CA ALA A 141 24.61 22.30 7.25
C ALA A 141 23.82 20.99 7.49
N CYS A 142 24.46 19.83 7.33
CA CYS A 142 23.81 18.54 7.55
C CYS A 142 23.36 18.38 9.02
N PRO A 143 22.07 18.09 9.28
CA PRO A 143 21.61 17.78 10.63
C PRO A 143 22.29 16.51 11.15
N SER A 144 22.45 16.38 12.47
CA SER A 144 23.01 15.16 13.05
C SER A 144 22.10 13.94 12.82
N ALA A 145 22.69 12.74 12.92
CA ALA A 145 21.94 11.50 12.78
C ALA A 145 20.80 11.36 13.80
N GLU A 146 21.02 11.80 15.04
CA GLU A 146 19.98 11.80 16.06
C GLU A 146 18.84 12.75 15.75
N VAL A 147 19.13 13.94 15.20
CA VAL A 147 18.08 14.89 14.79
C VAL A 147 17.26 14.30 13.65
N LEU A 148 17.89 13.70 12.64
CA LEU A 148 17.16 13.07 11.53
C LEU A 148 16.33 11.87 11.99
N ARG A 149 16.87 11.03 12.86
CA ARG A 149 16.13 9.90 13.44
C ARG A 149 14.92 10.38 14.24
N GLY A 150 15.09 11.36 15.14
CA GLY A 150 13.97 11.90 15.92
C GLY A 150 12.85 12.45 15.05
N ARG A 151 13.20 13.19 13.98
CA ARG A 151 12.20 13.68 13.00
C ARG A 151 11.47 12.55 12.27
N LEU A 152 12.17 11.46 11.94
CA LEU A 152 11.55 10.28 11.31
C LEU A 152 10.65 9.53 12.29
N ASP A 153 11.02 9.46 13.58
CA ASP A 153 10.22 8.84 14.63
C ASP A 153 8.91 9.63 14.85
N ASP A 154 8.99 10.96 14.96
CA ASP A 154 7.82 11.84 15.06
C ASP A 154 6.91 11.70 13.84
N LEU A 155 7.50 11.66 12.64
CA LEU A 155 6.76 11.48 11.41
C LEU A 155 6.11 10.11 11.32
N SER A 156 6.74 9.05 11.87
CA SER A 156 6.14 7.72 11.95
C SER A 156 4.82 7.73 12.73
N LEU A 157 4.74 8.47 13.83
CA LEU A 157 3.52 8.58 14.63
C LEU A 157 2.40 9.25 13.83
N ARG A 158 2.74 10.34 13.12
CA ARG A 158 1.79 11.04 12.25
C ARG A 158 1.35 10.19 11.06
N LEU A 159 2.25 9.41 10.46
CA LEU A 159 1.89 8.47 9.39
C LEU A 159 0.97 7.37 9.90
N GLN A 160 1.17 6.85 11.11
CA GLN A 160 0.29 5.85 11.69
C GLN A 160 -1.14 6.38 11.92
N SER A 161 -1.29 7.66 12.29
CA SER A 161 -2.62 8.26 12.47
C SER A 161 -3.33 8.58 11.16
N LEU A 162 -2.57 8.96 10.11
CA LEU A 162 -3.10 9.35 8.81
C LEU A 162 -3.23 8.18 7.83
N LEU A 163 -2.43 7.13 7.99
CA LEU A 163 -2.33 6.02 7.06
C LEU A 163 -2.13 4.72 7.87
N PRO A 164 -3.16 4.29 8.61
CA PRO A 164 -3.07 3.08 9.41
C PRO A 164 -2.85 1.86 8.51
N VAL A 165 -1.93 1.00 8.93
CA VAL A 165 -1.52 -0.18 8.18
C VAL A 165 -2.74 -1.09 7.93
N GLY A 166 -3.03 -1.39 6.67
CA GLY A 166 -4.07 -2.34 6.29
C GLY A 166 -5.35 -1.74 5.71
N GLN A 167 -5.48 -0.41 5.62
CA GLN A 167 -6.60 0.19 4.90
C GLN A 167 -6.34 0.16 3.38
N PRO A 168 -7.17 -0.53 2.57
CA PRO A 168 -7.10 -0.41 1.13
C PRO A 168 -7.45 1.02 0.73
N ALA A 169 -6.70 1.60 -0.21
CA ALA A 169 -7.05 2.90 -0.77
C ALA A 169 -8.47 2.82 -1.36
N ALA A 170 -9.37 3.70 -0.89
CA ALA A 170 -10.67 3.90 -1.51
C ALA A 170 -10.44 4.19 -3.00
N ARG A 171 -11.04 3.35 -3.85
CA ARG A 171 -10.92 3.42 -5.32
C ARG A 171 -11.79 4.51 -5.91
#